data_AF-A0A7G8H2Z2-F1
#
_entry.id   AF-A0A7G8H2Z2-F1
#
_cell.length_a   1.000
_cell.length_b   1.000
_cell.length_c   1.000
_cell.angle_alpha   90.00
_cell.angle_beta   90.00
_cell.angle_gamma   90.00
#
_symmetry.space_group_name_H-M   'P 1'
#
loop_
_entity.id
_entity.type
_entity.pdbx_description
1 polymer ?
#
loop_
_entity_poly.entity_id
_entity_poly.type
_entity_poly.pdbx_seq_one_letter_code
_entity_poly.pdbx_strand_id
1 'polypeptide(L)' 'MNVARFLLRDGSKVGAEVSPVGLEVFSYEDQKGQVIHALATVKAEREFLKQVPSKLLPLYVRMEKSLAEAVGRS' A
#
# COMPACT_ATOMS: atom_id res chain seq x y z
N MET A 1 -1.63 13.73 -12.73
CA MET A 1 -1.35 13.35 -11.34
C MET A 1 -0.33 12.22 -11.35
N ASN A 2 0.65 12.23 -10.44
CA ASN A 2 1.76 11.28 -10.47
C ASN A 2 1.40 10.04 -9.62
N VAL A 3 1.27 8.88 -10.26
CA VAL A 3 0.96 7.61 -9.56
C VAL A 3 2.20 7.16 -8.81
N ALA A 4 2.15 7.17 -7.48
CA ALA A 4 3.23 6.66 -6.65
C ALA A 4 3.17 5.13 -6.60
N ARG A 5 4.34 4.49 -6.61
CA ARG A 5 4.48 3.04 -6.54
C ARG A 5 4.87 2.64 -5.14
N PHE A 6 4.05 1.81 -4.52
CA PHE A 6 4.29 1.28 -3.19
C PHE A 6 4.62 -0.20 -3.26
N LEU A 7 5.52 -0.64 -2.39
CA LEU A 7 5.80 -2.05 -2.14
C LEU A 7 5.24 -2.40 -0.76
N LEU A 8 4.24 -3.29 -0.75
CA LEU A 8 3.72 -3.91 0.46
C LEU A 8 4.77 -4.83 1.08
N ARG A 9 4.63 -5.10 2.38
CA ARG A 9 5.58 -5.92 3.15
C ARG A 9 5.63 -7.38 2.71
N ASP A 10 4.57 -7.86 2.08
CA ASP A 10 4.51 -9.18 1.45
C ASP A 10 5.17 -9.24 0.07
N GLY A 11 5.68 -8.11 -0.43
CA GLY A 11 6.34 -8.00 -1.74
C GLY A 11 5.41 -7.60 -2.88
N SER A 12 4.11 -7.40 -2.64
CA SER A 12 3.18 -6.94 -3.66
C SER A 12 3.39 -5.46 -4.00
N LYS A 13 3.30 -5.14 -5.29
CA LYS A 13 3.44 -3.76 -5.78
C LYS A 13 2.06 -3.15 -6.03
N VAL A 14 1.84 -1.95 -5.51
CA VAL A 14 0.58 -1.21 -5.63
C VAL A 14 0.86 0.17 -6.20
N GLY A 15 0.25 0.50 -7.33
CA GLY A 15 0.24 1.87 -7.85
C GLY A 15 -0.96 2.62 -7.28
N ALA A 16 -0.72 3.73 -6.59
CA ALA A 16 -1.79 4.53 -6.02
C ALA A 16 -1.45 6.03 -6.07
N GLU A 17 -2.49 6.86 -6.20
CA GLU A 17 -2.39 8.31 -6.06
C GLU A 17 -2.39 8.71 -4.58
N VAL A 18 -1.48 8.13 -3.81
CA VAL A 18 -1.30 8.38 -2.38
C VAL A 18 0.06 9.02 -2.17
N SER A 19 0.11 10.09 -1.38
CA SER A 19 1.37 10.72 -1.01
C SER A 19 2.15 9.79 -0.07
N PRO A 20 3.44 9.53 -0.30
CA PRO A 20 4.28 8.81 0.65
C PRO A 20 4.58 9.64 1.91
N VAL A 21 4.31 10.95 1.89
CA VAL A 21 4.56 11.86 3.01
C VAL A 21 3.70 11.46 4.20
N GLY A 22 4.33 11.23 5.35
CA GLY A 22 3.67 10.82 6.59
C GLY A 22 3.52 9.30 6.76
N LEU A 23 3.86 8.51 5.74
CA LEU A 23 3.99 7.07 5.87
C LEU A 23 5.44 6.70 6.18
N GLU A 24 5.66 5.73 7.06
CA GLU A 24 6.99 5.17 7.27
C GLU A 24 7.35 4.29 6.07
N VAL A 25 8.13 4.86 5.14
CA VAL A 25 8.54 4.19 3.90
C VAL A 25 10.05 4.28 3.65
N PHE A 26 10.61 3.23 3.06
CA PHE A 26 11.93 3.27 2.44
C PHE A 26 11.77 3.48 0.93
N SER A 27 12.46 4.47 0.38
CA SER A 27 12.38 4.77 -1.05
C SER A 27 13.63 4.28 -1.77
N TYR A 28 13.44 3.60 -2.90
CA TYR A 28 14.54 3.16 -3.76
C TYR A 28 14.14 3.27 -5.23
N GLU A 29 15.12 3.38 -6.12
CA GLU A 29 14.88 3.34 -7.56
C GLU A 29 14.97 1.91 -8.07
N ASP A 30 14.03 1.52 -8.92
CA ASP A 30 14.12 0.26 -9.65
C ASP A 30 15.09 0.37 -10.85
N GLN A 31 15.31 -0.75 -11.52
CA GLN A 31 16.18 -0.83 -12.70
C GLN A 31 15.69 0.02 -13.89
N LYS A 32 14.47 0.56 -13.84
CA LYS A 32 13.86 1.43 -14.85
C LYS A 32 13.87 2.90 -14.41
N GLY A 33 14.55 3.24 -13.32
CA GLY A 33 14.60 4.59 -12.75
C GLY A 33 13.30 5.04 -12.09
N GLN A 34 12.43 4.09 -11.72
CA GLN A 34 11.16 4.39 -11.06
C GLN A 34 11.35 4.36 -9.55
N VAL A 35 10.93 5.44 -8.87
CA VAL A 35 10.91 5.47 -7.41
C VAL A 35 9.81 4.53 -6.89
N ILE A 36 10.20 3.62 -6.00
CA ILE A 36 9.33 2.70 -5.28
C ILE A 36 9.43 3.03 -3.80
N HIS A 37 8.28 3.18 -3.15
CA HIS A 37 8.14 3.41 -1.71
C HIS A 37 7.75 2.11 -1.00
N ALA A 38 8.72 1.43 -0.38
CA ALA A 38 8.47 0.23 0.41
C ALA A 38 7.98 0.58 1.81
N LEU A 39 6.87 -0.02 2.24
CA LEU A 39 6.28 0.23 3.55
C LEU A 39 7.13 -0.41 4.66
N ALA A 40 7.70 0.43 5.53
CA ALA A 40 8.66 0.02 6.54
C ALA A 40 8.00 -0.71 7.72
N THR A 41 6.74 -0.37 8.05
CA THR A 41 6.04 -0.86 9.23
C THR A 41 4.63 -1.38 8.91
N VAL A 42 4.11 -2.28 9.75
CA VAL A 42 2.71 -2.77 9.65
C VAL A 42 1.72 -1.62 9.84
N LYS A 43 2.07 -0.62 10.65
CA LYS A 43 1.26 0.58 10.86
C LYS A 43 1.14 1.38 9.57
N ALA A 44 2.26 1.69 8.93
CA ALA A 44 2.27 2.42 7.66
C ALA A 44 1.50 1.67 6.56
N GLU A 45 1.65 0.34 6.49
CA GLU A 45 0.88 -0.47 5.54
C GLU A 45 -0.62 -0.40 5.80
N ARG A 46 -1.07 -0.50 7.05
CA ARG A 46 -2.49 -0.32 7.40
C ARG A 46 -3.00 1.07 7.03
N GLU A 47 -2.23 2.12 7.32
CA GLU A 47 -2.60 3.50 7.00
C GLU A 47 -2.67 3.73 5.48
N PHE A 48 -1.76 3.13 4.72
CA PHE A 48 -1.81 3.11 3.26
C PHE A 48 -3.05 2.38 2.73
N LEU A 49 -3.31 1.16 3.20
CA LEU A 49 -4.44 0.34 2.77
C LEU A 49 -5.81 0.95 3.09
N LYS A 50 -5.90 1.86 4.07
CA LYS A 50 -7.09 2.66 4.37
C LYS A 50 -7.36 3.73 3.31
N GLN A 51 -6.32 4.31 2.73
CA GLN A 51 -6.42 5.40 1.75
C GLN A 51 -6.59 4.89 0.31
N VAL A 52 -6.06 3.71 0.01
CA VAL A 52 -6.12 3.16 -1.35
C VAL A 52 -7.52 2.58 -1.66
N PRO A 53 -8.13 2.94 -2.79
CA PRO A 53 -9.35 2.30 -3.27
C PRO A 53 -9.17 0.80 -3.41
N SER A 54 -10.12 0.02 -2.89
CA SER A 54 -10.03 -1.46 -2.87
C SER A 54 -9.80 -2.06 -4.26
N LYS A 55 -10.24 -1.39 -5.34
CA LYS A 55 -10.05 -1.80 -6.74
C LYS A 55 -8.58 -1.83 -7.21
N LEU A 56 -7.67 -1.16 -6.51
CA LEU A 56 -6.23 -1.13 -6.82
C LEU A 56 -5.42 -2.11 -5.97
N LEU A 57 -6.03 -2.68 -4.92
CA LEU A 57 -5.36 -3.63 -4.03
C LEU A 57 -5.33 -5.05 -4.66
N PRO A 58 -4.34 -5.88 -4.33
CA PRO A 58 -4.36 -7.30 -4.67
C PRO A 58 -5.61 -8.00 -4.13
N LEU A 59 -6.07 -9.06 -4.81
CA LEU A 59 -7.34 -9.73 -4.46
C LEU A 59 -7.34 -10.28 -3.02
N TYR A 60 -6.25 -10.89 -2.57
CA TYR A 60 -6.14 -11.41 -1.20
C TYR A 60 -6.27 -10.30 -0.15
N VAL A 61 -5.66 -9.13 -0.38
CA VAL A 61 -5.79 -7.97 0.51
C VAL A 61 -7.24 -7.49 0.58
N ARG A 62 -7.97 -7.50 -0.54
CA ARG A 62 -9.40 -7.15 -0.54
C ARG A 62 -10.22 -8.13 0.28
N MET A 63 -9.92 -9.43 0.17
CA MET A 63 -10.60 -10.48 0.94
C MET A 63 -10.33 -10.33 2.44
N GLU A 64 -9.08 -10.10 2.85
CA GLU A 64 -8.75 -9.85 4.26
C GLU A 64 -9.42 -8.59 4.80
N LYS A 65 -9.46 -7.51 4.01
CA LYS A 65 -10.12 -6.27 4.40
C LYS A 65 -11.63 -6.47 4.57
N SER A 66 -12.27 -7.15 3.62
CA SER A 66 -13.70 -7.49 3.70
C SER A 66 -14.02 -8.41 4.87
N LEU A 67 -13.12 -9.36 5.18
CA LEU A 67 -13.26 -10.23 6.35
C LEU A 67 -13.12 -9.44 7.66
N ALA A 68 -12.15 -8.54 7.75
CA ALA A 68 -11.95 -7.69 8.93
C ALA A 68 -13.16 -6.78 9.18
N GLU A 69 -13.75 -6.22 8.11
CA GLU A 69 -15.00 -5.43 8.18
C GLU A 69 -16.19 -6.28 8.64
N ALA A 70 -16.35 -7.50 8.10
CA ALA A 70 -17.41 -8.41 8.49
C ALA A 70 -17.30 -8.89 9.96
N VAL A 71 -16.09 -8.97 10.51
CA VAL A 71 -15.81 -9.41 11.88
C VAL A 71 -15.88 -8.27 12.90
N GLY A 72 -16.13 -7.03 12.47
CA GLY A 72 -16.33 -5.89 13.39
C GLY A 72 -15.07 -5.46 14.14
N ARG A 73 -13.87 -5.77 13.62
CA ARG A 73 -12.60 -5.27 14.17
C ARG A 73 -12.30 -3.89 13.57
N SER A 74 -13.00 -2.87 14.06
CA SER A 74 -12.74 -1.45 13.78
C SER A 74 -11.51 -0.96 14.53
#